data_AF-A0A957HSM7-F1
#
_entry.id   AF-A0A957HSM7-F1
#
_cell.length_a   1.000
_cell.length_b   1.000
_cell.length_c   1.000
_cell.angle_alpha   90.00
_cell.angle_beta   90.00
_cell.angle_gamma   90.00
#
_symmetry.space_group_name_H-M   'P 1'
#
loop_
_entity.id
_entity.type
_entity.pdbx_description
1 polymer ?
#
loop_
_entity_poly.entity_id
_entity_poly.type
_entity_poly.pdbx_seq_one_letter_code
_entity_poly.pdbx_strand_id
1 'polypeptide(L)'
;MDEERPSHDADTMVTPPENDAESTRPSGLIIGGIVVVLALIIAGLFLPPISLGQRLGNNAESETAVNPATETPAEEQTAIPGEFALSTANSNANINVARVTDLAAAGLSTLPNNVNLRGNAYTVTHDQSVLSGQVAVNIPTGTEARNLDLYGWNGTDWEFVAGRIDAANQQIVSKEHNLYKAFALGEYTSTAPMSVATELLSDQTLPAEVVPALTEVSAGGLTLVGNGDLQGEVTAVPEGTYSRYLRVTNVGAVVDQASLAAFLNDPTAQSNQVNAVVNTAVSGGYAGVNLDYQNVA
;
A
#
# COMPACT_ATOMS: atom_id res chain seq x y z
N MET A 1 50.47 14.96 -54.00
CA MET A 1 51.30 13.74 -54.11
C MET A 1 50.61 12.66 -53.27
N ASP A 2 49.36 12.29 -53.53
CA ASP A 2 48.73 11.70 -54.73
C ASP A 2 49.29 10.30 -55.06
N GLU A 3 48.66 9.32 -54.41
CA GLU A 3 48.00 8.14 -55.00
C GLU A 3 48.35 7.78 -56.45
N GLU A 4 48.79 6.53 -56.67
CA GLU A 4 48.11 5.56 -57.55
C GLU A 4 48.95 4.28 -57.70
N ARG A 5 48.32 3.15 -57.40
CA ARG A 5 48.71 1.83 -57.94
C ARG A 5 47.47 1.23 -58.57
N PRO A 6 47.48 1.00 -59.89
CA PRO A 6 46.82 -0.21 -60.39
C PRO A 6 47.52 -0.83 -61.63
N SER A 7 47.51 -2.16 -61.69
CA SER A 7 47.24 -3.02 -62.88
C SER A 7 47.44 -4.47 -62.43
N HIS A 8 46.38 -5.28 -62.32
CA HIS A 8 45.73 -6.06 -63.39
C HIS A 8 46.68 -7.05 -64.06
N ASP A 9 46.51 -8.33 -63.73
CA ASP A 9 46.41 -9.37 -64.74
C ASP A 9 45.35 -10.39 -64.30
N ALA A 10 44.39 -10.59 -65.20
CA ALA A 10 43.35 -11.59 -65.15
C ALA A 10 43.92 -12.92 -65.65
N ASP A 11 43.46 -14.04 -65.10
CA ASP A 11 43.05 -15.12 -66.00
C ASP A 11 42.10 -16.14 -65.36
N THR A 12 41.18 -16.57 -66.23
CA THR A 12 40.43 -17.82 -66.25
C THR A 12 39.25 -18.04 -65.30
N MET A 13 38.08 -17.61 -65.81
CA MET A 13 36.77 -18.23 -65.63
C MET A 13 36.79 -19.75 -65.80
N VAL A 14 36.19 -20.47 -64.86
CA VAL A 14 35.56 -21.78 -65.08
C VAL A 14 34.23 -21.80 -64.30
N THR A 15 33.11 -21.69 -65.01
CA THR A 15 31.77 -22.11 -64.55
C THR A 15 31.58 -23.58 -64.91
N PRO A 16 30.99 -24.40 -64.02
CA PRO A 16 29.59 -24.83 -64.21
C PRO A 16 28.88 -25.26 -62.89
N PRO A 17 27.66 -25.78 -62.92
CA PRO A 17 26.45 -25.27 -63.54
C PRO A 17 25.38 -24.90 -62.49
N GLU A 18 24.50 -24.04 -62.94
CA GLU A 18 23.18 -23.69 -62.43
C GLU A 18 22.37 -24.96 -62.10
N ASN A 19 22.13 -25.20 -60.80
CA ASN A 19 21.16 -26.18 -60.34
C ASN A 19 19.88 -25.41 -59.98
N ASP A 20 19.03 -25.25 -60.99
CA ASP A 20 17.62 -24.94 -60.84
C ASP A 20 16.93 -26.09 -60.09
N ALA A 21 17.10 -26.12 -58.77
CA ALA A 21 16.20 -26.82 -57.90
C ALA A 21 14.97 -25.93 -57.72
N GLU A 22 14.05 -26.06 -58.68
CA GLU A 22 12.68 -25.59 -58.61
C GLU A 22 12.03 -26.20 -57.36
N SER A 23 12.24 -25.57 -56.20
CA SER A 23 11.56 -25.95 -54.97
C SER A 23 10.12 -25.47 -55.13
N THR A 24 9.26 -26.34 -55.64
CA THR A 24 7.83 -26.27 -55.39
C THR A 24 7.63 -26.33 -53.88
N ARG A 25 7.73 -25.16 -53.24
CA ARG A 25 7.40 -24.99 -51.83
C ARG A 25 5.95 -25.43 -51.68
N PRO A 26 5.60 -26.29 -50.71
CA PRO A 26 4.22 -26.57 -50.38
C PRO A 26 3.64 -25.35 -49.67
N SER A 27 3.49 -24.24 -50.40
CA SER A 27 2.93 -22.98 -49.91
C SER A 27 1.50 -23.17 -49.39
N GLY A 28 0.77 -24.18 -49.87
CA GLY A 28 -0.56 -24.50 -49.34
C GLY A 28 -0.58 -24.98 -47.89
N LEU A 29 0.45 -25.71 -47.44
CA LEU A 29 0.50 -26.28 -46.08
C LEU A 29 0.96 -25.26 -45.03
N ILE A 30 1.90 -24.39 -45.39
CA ILE A 30 2.37 -23.31 -44.49
C ILE A 30 1.30 -22.22 -44.37
N ILE A 31 0.66 -21.84 -45.48
CA ILE A 31 -0.46 -20.90 -45.45
C ILE A 31 -1.64 -21.50 -44.69
N GLY A 32 -1.97 -22.78 -44.91
CA GLY A 32 -3.01 -23.48 -44.17
C GLY A 32 -2.72 -23.53 -42.66
N GLY A 33 -1.48 -23.83 -42.26
CA GLY A 33 -1.07 -23.87 -40.87
C GLY A 33 -1.18 -22.51 -40.17
N ILE A 34 -0.74 -21.43 -40.82
CA ILE A 34 -0.83 -20.07 -40.28
C ILE A 34 -2.30 -19.64 -40.12
N VAL A 35 -3.15 -19.96 -41.10
CA VAL A 35 -4.59 -19.65 -41.03
C VAL A 35 -5.26 -20.37 -39.88
N VAL A 36 -4.94 -21.65 -39.65
CA VAL A 36 -5.47 -22.43 -38.52
C VAL A 36 -4.99 -21.87 -37.18
N VAL A 37 -3.71 -21.51 -37.06
CA VAL A 37 -3.17 -20.91 -35.83
C VAL A 37 -3.84 -19.57 -35.52
N LEU A 38 -4.02 -18.70 -36.52
CA LEU A 38 -4.73 -17.43 -36.34
C LEU A 38 -6.20 -17.65 -35.95
N ALA A 39 -6.88 -18.63 -36.55
CA ALA A 39 -8.25 -18.98 -36.18
C ALA A 39 -8.35 -19.50 -34.73
N LEU A 40 -7.37 -20.29 -34.28
CA LEU A 40 -7.31 -20.79 -32.91
C LEU A 40 -6.98 -19.69 -31.89
N ILE A 41 -6.12 -18.73 -32.24
CA ILE A 41 -5.86 -17.54 -31.41
C ILE A 41 -7.14 -16.71 -31.26
N ILE A 42 -7.85 -16.46 -32.36
CA ILE A 42 -9.12 -15.72 -32.33
C ILE A 42 -10.15 -16.46 -31.49
N ALA A 43 -10.31 -17.78 -31.67
CA ALA A 43 -11.22 -18.59 -30.85
C ALA A 43 -10.81 -18.60 -29.36
N GLY A 44 -9.50 -18.64 -29.08
CA GLY A 44 -8.93 -18.57 -27.73
C GLY A 44 -9.27 -17.28 -26.99
N LEU A 45 -9.37 -16.16 -27.68
CA LEU A 45 -9.78 -14.87 -27.09
C LEU A 45 -11.24 -14.89 -26.59
N PHE A 46 -12.09 -15.79 -27.11
CA PHE A 46 -13.49 -15.95 -26.69
C PHE A 46 -13.68 -17.05 -25.63
N LEU A 47 -12.65 -17.82 -25.31
CA LEU A 47 -12.68 -18.81 -24.22
C LEU A 47 -12.38 -18.13 -22.86
N PRO A 48 -12.93 -18.66 -21.74
CA PRO A 48 -12.54 -18.21 -20.40
C PRO A 48 -11.04 -18.46 -20.16
N PRO A 49 -10.29 -17.53 -19.55
CA PRO A 49 -10.76 -16.32 -18.82
C PRO A 49 -10.84 -15.02 -19.66
N ILE A 50 -10.42 -15.03 -20.93
CA ILE A 50 -10.26 -13.77 -21.70
C ILE A 50 -11.62 -13.21 -22.17
N SER A 51 -12.56 -14.08 -22.56
CA SER A 51 -13.97 -13.74 -22.85
C SER A 51 -14.18 -12.41 -23.59
N LEU A 52 -13.41 -12.15 -24.66
CA LEU A 52 -13.43 -10.86 -25.37
C LEU A 52 -14.81 -10.53 -25.96
N GLY A 53 -15.59 -11.56 -26.35
CA GLY A 53 -16.97 -11.40 -26.81
C GLY A 53 -17.92 -10.83 -25.74
N GLN A 54 -17.73 -11.17 -24.47
CA GLN A 54 -18.49 -10.57 -23.36
C GLN A 54 -18.04 -9.12 -23.11
N ARG A 55 -16.78 -8.79 -23.41
CA ARG A 55 -16.22 -7.43 -23.23
C ARG A 55 -16.54 -6.48 -24.38
N LEU A 56 -16.66 -6.97 -25.61
CA LEU A 56 -17.03 -6.17 -26.78
C LEU A 56 -18.55 -6.15 -27.02
N GLY A 57 -19.27 -7.21 -26.65
CA GLY A 57 -20.72 -7.35 -26.87
C GLY A 57 -21.60 -6.70 -25.80
N ASN A 58 -21.06 -6.41 -24.60
CA ASN A 58 -21.82 -5.78 -23.52
C ASN A 58 -21.68 -4.24 -23.45
N ASN A 59 -21.03 -3.61 -24.43
CA ASN A 59 -20.93 -2.14 -24.49
C ASN A 59 -21.98 -1.55 -25.43
N ALA A 60 -23.24 -1.69 -25.06
CA ALA A 60 -24.33 -0.81 -25.48
C ALA A 60 -25.54 -0.86 -24.53
N GLU A 61 -25.34 -1.16 -23.25
CA GLU A 61 -26.11 -0.45 -22.24
C GLU A 61 -25.18 0.65 -21.77
N SER A 62 -25.43 1.87 -22.25
CA SER A 62 -25.09 3.02 -21.43
C SER A 62 -25.60 2.68 -20.04
N GLU A 63 -24.71 2.64 -19.04
CA GLU A 63 -25.11 2.94 -17.66
C GLU A 63 -25.65 4.37 -17.68
N THR A 64 -26.85 4.51 -18.22
CA THR A 64 -27.83 5.38 -17.61
C THR A 64 -27.92 4.76 -16.23
N ALA A 65 -27.28 5.38 -15.25
CA ALA A 65 -27.66 5.18 -13.88
C ALA A 65 -29.17 5.37 -13.88
N VAL A 66 -29.91 4.27 -13.91
CA VAL A 66 -31.31 4.27 -13.54
C VAL A 66 -31.21 4.63 -12.09
N ASN A 67 -31.33 5.94 -11.84
CA ASN A 67 -31.61 6.46 -10.54
C ASN A 67 -32.77 5.60 -10.06
N PRO A 68 -32.60 4.72 -9.06
CA PRO A 68 -33.75 4.33 -8.31
C PRO A 68 -34.09 5.63 -7.59
N ALA A 69 -34.95 6.44 -8.22
CA ALA A 69 -35.99 7.08 -7.45
C ALA A 69 -36.85 5.93 -6.91
N THR A 70 -36.27 5.14 -6.00
CA THR A 70 -37.03 4.52 -4.95
C THR A 70 -37.44 5.73 -4.14
N GLU A 71 -38.68 6.16 -4.37
CA GLU A 71 -39.41 6.94 -3.38
C GLU A 71 -39.23 6.20 -2.06
N THR A 72 -38.32 6.71 -1.25
CA THR A 72 -38.12 6.28 0.11
C THR A 72 -39.48 6.41 0.80
N PRO A 73 -40.07 5.31 1.32
CA PRO A 73 -41.26 5.40 2.14
C PRO A 73 -41.00 6.43 3.23
N ALA A 74 -41.92 7.34 3.52
CA ALA A 74 -41.73 8.44 4.46
C ALA A 74 -40.93 8.01 5.72
N GLU A 75 -39.63 8.30 5.71
CA GLU A 75 -38.71 8.02 6.82
C GLU A 75 -38.85 9.17 7.82
N GLU A 76 -38.94 8.82 9.10
CA GLU A 76 -38.95 9.83 10.15
C GLU A 76 -37.52 10.35 10.32
N GLN A 77 -37.30 11.59 9.88
CA GLN A 77 -35.98 12.21 9.92
C GLN A 77 -35.81 12.95 11.25
N THR A 78 -34.95 12.41 12.12
CA THR A 78 -34.48 13.16 13.29
C THR A 78 -33.25 13.96 12.89
N ALA A 79 -33.29 15.29 13.04
CA ALA A 79 -32.22 16.15 12.54
C ALA A 79 -31.86 17.30 13.49
N ILE A 80 -30.58 17.67 13.44
CA ILE A 80 -30.10 18.99 13.86
C ILE A 80 -29.92 19.78 12.56
N PRO A 81 -30.75 20.81 12.31
CA PRO A 81 -30.76 21.53 11.04
C PRO A 81 -29.38 22.02 10.64
N GLY A 82 -28.97 21.67 9.40
CA GLY A 82 -27.68 22.10 8.84
C GLY A 82 -26.46 21.42 9.44
N GLU A 83 -26.61 20.32 10.17
CA GLU A 83 -25.49 19.65 10.85
C GLU A 83 -25.55 18.14 10.80
N PHE A 84 -26.69 17.56 11.19
CA PHE A 84 -26.84 16.12 11.34
C PHE A 84 -28.26 15.72 10.94
N ALA A 85 -28.39 14.64 10.19
CA ALA A 85 -29.66 13.99 9.92
C ALA A 85 -29.52 12.49 10.15
N LEU A 86 -30.54 11.90 10.76
CA LEU A 86 -30.71 10.47 10.91
C LEU A 86 -32.04 10.07 10.29
N SER A 87 -31.99 9.12 9.39
CA SER A 87 -33.14 8.46 8.81
C SER A 87 -33.22 7.00 9.25
N THR A 88 -34.40 6.55 9.63
CA THR A 88 -34.67 5.15 9.99
C THR A 88 -36.01 4.70 9.44
N ALA A 89 -36.13 3.42 9.12
CA ALA A 89 -37.38 2.82 8.68
C ALA A 89 -38.38 2.56 9.83
N ASN A 90 -37.95 2.65 11.09
CA ASN A 90 -38.80 2.40 12.26
C ASN A 90 -39.40 3.70 12.81
N SER A 91 -40.61 4.05 12.34
CA SER A 91 -41.36 5.25 12.74
C SER A 91 -41.92 5.23 14.17
N ASN A 92 -41.61 4.22 14.98
CA ASN A 92 -42.06 4.12 16.37
C ASN A 92 -40.91 4.26 17.37
N ALA A 93 -39.67 4.41 16.90
CA ALA A 93 -38.52 4.59 17.77
C ALA A 93 -38.48 6.03 18.32
N ASN A 94 -38.39 6.19 19.64
CA ASN A 94 -38.13 7.50 20.21
C ASN A 94 -36.64 7.77 20.13
N ILE A 95 -36.24 8.69 19.25
CA ILE A 95 -34.83 9.01 19.00
C ILE A 95 -34.54 10.46 19.40
N ASN A 96 -33.46 10.64 20.16
CA ASN A 96 -32.96 11.96 20.52
C ASN A 96 -31.50 12.09 20.06
N VAL A 97 -31.24 13.19 19.34
CA VAL A 97 -29.91 13.56 18.87
C VAL A 97 -29.49 14.85 19.55
N ALA A 98 -28.28 14.87 20.13
CA ALA A 98 -27.72 16.05 20.76
C ALA A 98 -26.31 16.36 20.24
N ARG A 99 -26.03 17.65 20.06
CA ARG A 99 -24.68 18.14 19.71
C ARG A 99 -23.76 18.05 20.92
N VAL A 100 -22.53 17.62 20.69
CA VAL A 100 -21.44 17.54 21.66
C VAL A 100 -20.24 18.32 21.15
N THR A 101 -19.85 19.36 21.90
CA THR A 101 -18.66 20.18 21.62
C THR A 101 -17.44 19.73 22.44
N ASP A 102 -17.66 19.00 23.54
CA ASP A 102 -16.62 18.43 24.40
C ASP A 102 -16.92 16.95 24.60
N LEU A 103 -16.09 16.09 24.01
CA LEU A 103 -16.24 14.63 24.06
C LEU A 103 -16.17 14.10 25.50
N ALA A 104 -15.26 14.64 26.31
CA ALA A 104 -15.04 14.16 27.67
C ALA A 104 -16.24 14.50 28.56
N ALA A 105 -16.82 15.71 28.40
CA ALA A 105 -18.03 16.10 29.12
C ALA A 105 -19.24 15.22 28.76
N ALA A 106 -19.27 14.65 27.55
CA ALA A 106 -20.28 13.70 27.11
C ALA A 106 -19.95 12.23 27.45
N GLY A 107 -18.84 11.96 28.16
CA GLY A 107 -18.41 10.61 28.51
C GLY A 107 -17.90 9.79 27.31
N LEU A 108 -17.50 10.45 26.23
CA LEU A 108 -16.90 9.83 25.05
C LEU A 108 -15.37 9.90 25.18
N SER A 109 -14.66 8.84 24.77
CA SER A 109 -13.20 8.89 24.69
C SER A 109 -12.75 9.76 23.50
N THR A 110 -11.47 10.12 23.49
CA THR A 110 -10.87 10.78 22.32
C THR A 110 -10.89 9.86 21.11
N LEU A 111 -10.94 10.43 19.90
CA LEU A 111 -10.73 9.68 18.66
C LEU A 111 -9.32 9.03 18.65
N PRO A 112 -9.06 8.07 17.73
CA PRO A 112 -7.74 7.48 17.56
C PRO A 112 -6.63 8.55 17.41
N ASN A 113 -5.42 8.27 17.91
CA ASN A 113 -4.34 9.26 18.06
C ASN A 113 -3.93 10.00 16.77
N ASN A 114 -4.22 9.44 15.62
CA ASN A 114 -3.96 9.95 14.27
C ASN A 114 -5.21 10.59 13.62
N VAL A 115 -6.25 10.88 14.40
CA VAL A 115 -7.51 11.42 13.92
C VAL A 115 -7.90 12.64 14.74
N ASN A 116 -7.99 13.79 14.09
CA ASN A 116 -8.47 15.02 14.68
C ASN A 116 -9.98 15.15 14.49
N LEU A 117 -10.72 15.44 15.56
CA LEU A 117 -12.13 15.79 15.46
C LEU A 117 -12.30 17.04 14.56
N ARG A 118 -13.20 16.96 13.58
CA ARG A 118 -13.62 18.10 12.76
C ARG A 118 -15.10 18.38 12.96
N GLY A 119 -15.40 19.61 13.38
CA GLY A 119 -16.77 20.01 13.73
C GLY A 119 -17.18 19.48 15.11
N ASN A 120 -18.46 19.15 15.24
CA ASN A 120 -19.04 18.62 16.48
C ASN A 120 -19.16 17.10 16.41
N ALA A 121 -19.28 16.46 17.58
CA ALA A 121 -19.85 15.13 17.67
C ALA A 121 -21.36 15.21 17.93
N TYR A 122 -22.07 14.12 17.67
CA TYR A 122 -23.52 14.03 17.84
C TYR A 122 -23.84 12.74 18.57
N THR A 123 -24.41 12.82 19.78
CA THR A 123 -24.90 11.64 20.50
C THR A 123 -26.29 11.28 20.02
N VAL A 124 -26.55 9.98 19.95
CA VAL A 124 -27.83 9.40 19.55
C VAL A 124 -28.29 8.49 20.69
N THR A 125 -29.46 8.79 21.23
CA THR A 125 -30.12 7.96 22.25
C THR A 125 -31.46 7.49 21.72
N HIS A 126 -31.80 6.24 21.96
CA HIS A 126 -33.06 5.64 21.52
C HIS A 126 -33.56 4.58 22.50
N ASP A 127 -34.85 4.27 22.44
CA ASP A 127 -35.52 3.29 23.32
C ASP A 127 -35.52 1.85 22.76
N GLN A 128 -35.06 1.66 21.52
CA GLN A 128 -34.99 0.36 20.87
C GLN A 128 -33.75 -0.44 21.32
N SER A 129 -33.86 -1.77 21.35
CA SER A 129 -32.73 -2.66 21.65
C SER A 129 -31.75 -2.80 20.48
N VAL A 130 -32.27 -2.77 19.26
CA VAL A 130 -31.52 -2.70 18.00
C VAL A 130 -32.27 -1.74 17.10
N LEU A 131 -31.56 -0.75 16.55
CA LEU A 131 -32.10 0.20 15.59
C LEU A 131 -31.10 0.38 14.47
N SER A 132 -31.59 0.31 13.23
CA SER A 132 -30.79 0.56 12.04
C SER A 132 -31.24 1.86 11.38
N GLY A 133 -30.30 2.55 10.76
CA GLY A 133 -30.56 3.79 10.06
C GLY A 133 -29.37 4.28 9.27
N GLN A 134 -29.61 5.35 8.54
CA GLN A 134 -28.60 6.10 7.80
C GLN A 134 -28.41 7.46 8.47
N VAL A 135 -27.16 7.80 8.74
CA VAL A 135 -26.76 9.14 9.18
C VAL A 135 -26.13 9.94 8.04
N ALA A 136 -26.43 11.23 8.03
CA ALA A 136 -25.77 12.24 7.21
C ALA A 136 -25.20 13.33 8.12
N VAL A 137 -23.91 13.64 7.98
CA VAL A 137 -23.23 14.65 8.78
C VAL A 137 -22.65 15.72 7.86
N ASN A 138 -22.94 16.99 8.14
CA ASN A 138 -22.44 18.10 7.36
C ASN A 138 -20.93 18.27 7.52
N ILE A 139 -20.26 18.49 6.40
CA ILE A 139 -18.84 18.79 6.33
C ILE A 139 -18.64 20.26 6.75
N PRO A 140 -17.82 20.54 7.79
CA PRO A 140 -17.57 21.90 8.22
C PRO A 140 -16.94 22.74 7.10
N THR A 141 -17.36 24.01 6.99
CA THR A 141 -16.85 24.95 5.98
C THR A 141 -15.33 25.05 6.03
N GLY A 142 -14.69 25.01 4.85
CA GLY A 142 -13.22 25.08 4.75
C GLY A 142 -12.50 23.77 5.02
N THR A 143 -13.24 22.65 5.16
CA THR A 143 -12.67 21.31 5.31
C THR A 143 -12.75 20.56 3.99
N GLU A 144 -11.64 19.95 3.57
CA GLU A 144 -11.60 19.11 2.38
C GLU A 144 -12.28 17.77 2.66
N ALA A 145 -13.42 17.54 2.00
CA ALA A 145 -14.26 16.35 2.20
C ALA A 145 -13.50 15.03 2.07
N ARG A 146 -12.48 14.98 1.21
CA ARG A 146 -11.67 13.78 0.93
C ARG A 146 -10.75 13.37 2.07
N ASN A 147 -10.49 14.27 3.02
CA ASN A 147 -9.64 13.99 4.18
C ASN A 147 -10.46 13.55 5.40
N LEU A 148 -11.79 13.52 5.27
CA LEU A 148 -12.70 13.23 6.35
C LEU A 148 -13.26 11.82 6.25
N ASP A 149 -13.27 11.15 7.39
CA ASP A 149 -13.98 9.91 7.61
C ASP A 149 -15.07 10.11 8.66
N LEU A 150 -16.15 9.35 8.53
CA LEU A 150 -17.20 9.28 9.55
C LEU A 150 -16.84 8.22 10.59
N TYR A 151 -16.92 8.57 11.85
CA TYR A 151 -16.71 7.67 12.98
C TYR A 151 -17.97 7.52 13.81
N GLY A 152 -18.18 6.31 14.32
CA GLY A 152 -19.29 5.91 15.18
C GLY A 152 -18.79 5.38 16.52
N TRP A 153 -19.36 5.85 17.62
CA TRP A 153 -19.04 5.39 18.97
C TRP A 153 -19.92 4.19 19.36
N ASN A 154 -19.32 3.02 19.52
CA ASN A 154 -20.07 1.79 19.87
C ASN A 154 -20.41 1.70 21.37
N GLY A 155 -19.88 2.62 22.19
CA GLY A 155 -19.96 2.59 23.65
C GLY A 155 -18.63 2.34 24.35
N THR A 156 -17.61 1.92 23.60
CA THR A 156 -16.26 1.57 24.09
C THR A 156 -15.18 2.17 23.21
N ASP A 157 -15.35 2.12 21.88
CA ASP A 157 -14.37 2.61 20.90
C ASP A 157 -15.05 3.37 19.76
N TRP A 158 -14.28 4.26 19.13
CA TRP A 158 -14.64 4.89 17.86
C TRP A 158 -14.30 3.95 16.71
N GLU A 159 -15.29 3.64 15.88
CA GLU A 159 -15.15 2.79 14.71
C GLU A 159 -15.38 3.59 13.43
N PHE A 160 -14.68 3.21 12.37
CA PHE A 160 -14.94 3.75 11.04
C PHE A 160 -16.34 3.34 10.56
N VAL A 161 -17.10 4.31 10.07
CA VAL A 161 -18.42 4.12 9.47
C VAL A 161 -18.33 4.37 7.98
N ALA A 162 -18.55 3.31 7.19
CA ALA A 162 -18.54 3.42 5.75
C ALA A 162 -19.62 4.40 5.24
N GLY A 163 -19.20 5.39 4.47
CA GLY A 163 -20.09 6.40 3.88
C GLY A 163 -19.65 6.85 2.49
N ARG A 164 -20.44 7.75 1.92
CA ARG A 164 -20.17 8.43 0.66
C ARG A 164 -20.22 9.93 0.88
N ILE A 165 -19.41 10.67 0.14
CA ILE A 165 -19.50 12.13 0.09
C ILE A 165 -20.67 12.51 -0.81
N ASP A 166 -21.65 13.20 -0.26
CA ASP A 166 -22.66 13.92 -1.01
C ASP A 166 -22.18 15.36 -1.23
N ALA A 167 -21.60 15.61 -2.40
CA ALA A 167 -21.05 16.91 -2.75
C ALA A 167 -22.14 17.98 -2.95
N ALA A 168 -23.36 17.60 -3.32
CA ALA A 168 -24.45 18.55 -3.55
C ALA A 168 -24.94 19.16 -2.23
N ASN A 169 -24.99 18.33 -1.17
CA ASN A 169 -25.43 18.74 0.16
C ASN A 169 -24.27 19.02 1.14
N GLN A 170 -23.01 18.87 0.70
CA GLN A 170 -21.82 18.98 1.53
C GLN A 170 -21.88 18.10 2.80
N GLN A 171 -22.17 16.82 2.60
CA GLN A 171 -22.36 15.85 3.68
C GLN A 171 -21.53 14.58 3.46
N ILE A 172 -21.21 13.89 4.55
CA ILE A 172 -20.87 12.46 4.50
C ILE A 172 -22.11 11.68 4.92
N VAL A 173 -22.59 10.83 4.02
CA VAL A 173 -23.78 9.99 4.20
C VAL A 173 -23.36 8.54 4.34
N SER A 174 -23.65 7.95 5.48
CA SER A 174 -23.41 6.52 5.75
C SER A 174 -24.28 5.60 4.88
N LYS A 175 -23.95 4.31 4.84
CA LYS A 175 -24.93 3.27 4.45
C LYS A 175 -25.88 3.01 5.62
N GLU A 176 -26.95 2.27 5.40
CA GLU A 176 -27.74 1.77 6.52
C GLU A 176 -26.91 0.80 7.38
N HIS A 177 -26.91 1.02 8.69
CA HIS A 177 -26.20 0.19 9.66
C HIS A 177 -26.88 0.24 11.03
N ASN A 178 -26.50 -0.64 11.95
CA ASN A 178 -26.91 -0.53 13.36
C ASN A 178 -26.39 0.79 13.95
N LEU A 179 -27.25 1.57 14.59
CA LEU A 179 -26.89 2.90 15.05
C LEU A 179 -25.86 2.85 16.17
N TYR A 180 -24.84 3.69 16.02
CA TYR A 180 -23.87 3.99 17.07
C TYR A 180 -24.47 4.99 18.07
N LYS A 181 -23.89 5.04 19.27
CA LYS A 181 -24.32 5.95 20.34
C LYS A 181 -23.87 7.39 20.10
N ALA A 182 -22.86 7.59 19.27
CA ALA A 182 -22.46 8.91 18.81
C ALA A 182 -21.80 8.83 17.43
N PHE A 183 -21.76 9.97 16.73
CA PHE A 183 -21.11 10.14 15.44
C PHE A 183 -20.23 11.37 15.42
N ALA A 184 -19.12 11.33 14.70
CA ALA A 184 -18.20 12.44 14.53
C ALA A 184 -17.49 12.37 13.18
N LEU A 185 -17.07 13.52 12.65
CA LEU A 185 -16.15 13.57 11.52
C LEU A 185 -14.72 13.63 12.04
N GLY A 186 -13.88 12.72 11.58
CA GLY A 186 -12.46 12.68 11.89
C GLY A 186 -11.65 13.03 10.65
N GLU A 187 -10.72 13.97 10.77
CA GLU A 187 -9.67 14.18 9.77
C GLU A 187 -8.43 13.41 10.17
N TYR A 188 -7.97 12.55 9.27
CA TYR A 188 -6.73 11.83 9.46
C TYR A 188 -5.55 12.80 9.42
N THR A 189 -4.77 12.87 10.50
CA THR A 189 -3.49 13.60 10.48
C THR A 189 -2.47 12.75 9.75
N SER A 190 -1.81 13.34 8.75
CA SER A 190 -0.82 12.65 7.91
C SER A 190 0.03 11.68 8.73
N THR A 191 0.12 10.43 8.24
CA THR A 191 1.08 9.44 8.75
C THR A 191 2.47 10.06 8.76
N ALA A 192 3.30 9.61 9.70
CA ALA A 192 4.73 9.94 9.76
C ALA A 192 5.35 9.96 8.34
N PRO A 193 6.29 10.89 8.06
CA PRO A 193 6.90 10.99 6.74
C PRO A 193 7.37 9.62 6.29
N MET A 194 7.17 9.31 5.00
CA MET A 194 7.63 8.03 4.45
C MET A 194 9.12 7.89 4.72
N SER A 195 9.51 6.75 5.29
CA SER A 195 10.91 6.44 5.48
C SER A 195 11.47 5.81 4.20
N VAL A 196 12.57 6.35 3.70
CA VAL A 196 13.38 5.81 2.61
C VAL A 196 14.71 5.38 3.23
N ALA A 197 14.87 4.07 3.36
CA ALA A 197 16.03 3.46 4.01
C ALA A 197 16.93 2.77 2.99
N THR A 198 18.23 2.72 3.29
CA THR A 198 19.18 1.85 2.59
C THR A 198 20.09 1.14 3.58
N GLU A 199 20.66 0.02 3.13
CA GLU A 199 21.79 -0.63 3.77
C GLU A 199 23.10 -0.18 3.10
N LEU A 200 24.16 -0.05 3.90
CA LEU A 200 25.52 0.20 3.43
C LEU A 200 26.46 -0.84 4.03
N LEU A 201 26.97 -1.76 3.19
CA LEU A 201 27.96 -2.78 3.57
C LEU A 201 29.41 -2.28 3.42
N SER A 202 30.37 -2.99 4.03
CA SER A 202 31.77 -2.54 4.17
C SER A 202 32.54 -2.32 2.87
N ASP A 203 32.05 -2.88 1.75
CA ASP A 203 32.62 -2.75 0.41
C ASP A 203 31.80 -1.82 -0.51
N GLN A 204 30.77 -1.18 0.03
CA GLN A 204 29.86 -0.32 -0.71
C GLN A 204 30.13 1.16 -0.44
N THR A 205 29.83 1.98 -1.42
CA THR A 205 29.81 3.43 -1.29
C THR A 205 28.40 3.93 -1.54
N LEU A 206 27.97 4.91 -0.76
CA LEU A 206 26.66 5.53 -0.93
C LEU A 206 26.74 6.59 -2.04
N PRO A 207 25.99 6.47 -3.16
CA PRO A 207 25.99 7.50 -4.20
C PRO A 207 25.52 8.85 -3.66
N ALA A 208 26.19 9.94 -4.04
CA ALA A 208 25.86 11.27 -3.54
C ALA A 208 24.45 11.71 -3.93
N GLU A 209 23.93 11.20 -5.05
CA GLU A 209 22.62 11.51 -5.60
C GLU A 209 21.47 10.95 -4.77
N VAL A 210 21.69 9.86 -4.01
CA VAL A 210 20.65 9.23 -3.19
C VAL A 210 20.59 9.80 -1.77
N VAL A 211 21.70 10.37 -1.28
CA VAL A 211 21.81 10.92 0.09
C VAL A 211 20.67 11.86 0.48
N PRO A 212 20.24 12.82 -0.36
CA PRO A 212 19.15 13.73 0.01
C PRO A 212 17.77 13.07 0.09
N ALA A 213 17.58 11.90 -0.51
CA ALA A 213 16.31 11.17 -0.50
C ALA A 213 16.18 10.21 0.69
N LEU A 214 17.29 9.89 1.37
CA LEU A 214 17.32 8.94 2.47
C LEU A 214 16.88 9.60 3.77
N THR A 215 16.04 8.88 4.52
CA THR A 215 15.70 9.21 5.91
C THR A 215 16.41 8.31 6.89
N GLU A 216 16.88 7.13 6.45
CA GLU A 216 17.55 6.14 7.28
C GLU A 216 18.69 5.43 6.53
N VAL A 217 19.77 5.13 7.24
CA VAL A 217 20.88 4.29 6.73
C VAL A 217 21.24 3.25 7.78
N SER A 218 21.17 1.97 7.40
CA SER A 218 21.67 0.86 8.22
C SER A 218 23.14 0.57 7.85
N ALA A 219 24.05 0.87 8.77
CA ALA A 219 25.49 0.64 8.63
C ALA A 219 25.83 -0.82 8.94
N GLY A 220 26.17 -1.57 7.90
CA GLY A 220 26.53 -2.98 7.99
C GLY A 220 27.99 -3.23 8.34
N GLY A 221 28.31 -4.51 8.48
CA GLY A 221 29.66 -5.02 8.69
C GLY A 221 29.83 -5.87 9.96
N LEU A 222 28.84 -5.90 10.86
CA LEU A 222 28.88 -6.73 12.06
C LEU A 222 28.11 -8.04 11.89
N THR A 223 28.79 -9.16 12.14
CA THR A 223 28.21 -10.50 12.10
C THR A 223 28.28 -11.17 13.48
N LEU A 224 27.17 -11.78 13.92
CA LEU A 224 27.08 -12.60 15.12
C LEU A 224 27.92 -13.87 14.98
N VAL A 225 28.60 -14.23 16.06
CA VAL A 225 29.20 -15.57 16.24
C VAL A 225 28.65 -16.25 17.49
N GLY A 226 28.78 -17.59 17.56
CA GLY A 226 28.00 -18.43 18.49
C GLY A 226 28.13 -18.16 19.99
N ASN A 227 29.10 -17.37 20.45
CA ASN A 227 29.26 -16.95 21.84
C ASN A 227 28.64 -15.57 22.15
N GLY A 228 27.92 -14.97 21.19
CA GLY A 228 27.33 -13.63 21.31
C GLY A 228 28.28 -12.49 20.95
N ASP A 229 29.53 -12.78 20.60
CA ASP A 229 30.45 -11.75 20.09
C ASP A 229 30.03 -11.28 18.69
N LEU A 230 30.51 -10.09 18.35
CA LEU A 230 30.35 -9.49 17.03
C LEU A 230 31.71 -9.49 16.33
N GLN A 231 31.71 -9.91 15.06
CA GLN A 231 32.88 -9.85 14.20
C GLN A 231 32.68 -8.89 13.03
N GLY A 232 33.77 -8.34 12.52
CA GLY A 232 33.79 -7.37 11.43
C GLY A 232 33.93 -5.93 11.91
N GLU A 233 33.90 -5.00 10.96
CA GLU A 233 34.04 -3.56 11.21
C GLU A 233 32.83 -2.83 10.65
N VAL A 234 32.32 -1.86 11.41
CA VAL A 234 31.18 -1.06 10.95
C VAL A 234 31.61 -0.15 9.82
N THR A 235 30.83 -0.16 8.75
CA THR A 235 31.07 0.68 7.58
C THR A 235 30.93 2.16 7.94
N ALA A 236 31.89 2.98 7.50
CA ALA A 236 31.78 4.43 7.65
C ALA A 236 30.63 4.95 6.77
N VAL A 237 29.61 5.51 7.42
CA VAL A 237 28.47 6.14 6.73
C VAL A 237 28.82 7.60 6.46
N PRO A 238 28.59 8.12 5.24
CA PRO A 238 28.71 9.56 4.96
C PRO A 238 27.86 10.42 5.90
N GLU A 239 28.14 11.71 5.95
CA GLU A 239 27.27 12.65 6.68
C GLU A 239 26.03 12.98 5.83
N GLY A 240 24.88 13.15 6.49
CA GLY A 240 23.60 13.45 5.84
C GLY A 240 22.46 13.68 6.83
N THR A 241 21.29 14.10 6.33
CA THR A 241 20.09 14.36 7.14
C THR A 241 19.24 13.10 7.31
N TYR A 242 19.85 12.02 7.79
CA TYR A 242 19.18 10.73 8.04
C TYR A 242 19.58 10.14 9.39
N SER A 243 18.73 9.28 9.92
CA SER A 243 19.06 8.45 11.09
C SER A 243 19.99 7.32 10.68
N ARG A 244 21.05 7.09 11.47
CA ARG A 244 21.98 5.97 11.27
C ARG A 244 21.64 4.84 12.24
N TYR A 245 21.55 3.62 11.73
CA TYR A 245 21.31 2.42 12.53
C TYR A 245 22.49 1.47 12.42
N LEU A 246 22.91 0.88 13.54
CA LEU A 246 23.92 -0.16 13.54
C LEU A 246 23.29 -1.48 13.08
N ARG A 247 23.75 -2.07 11.97
CA ARG A 247 23.24 -3.37 11.52
C ARG A 247 24.10 -4.52 12.08
N VAL A 248 23.43 -5.52 12.64
CA VAL A 248 24.02 -6.78 13.10
C VAL A 248 23.27 -7.93 12.44
N THR A 249 23.99 -8.89 11.89
CA THR A 249 23.40 -10.02 11.16
C THR A 249 24.06 -11.35 11.51
N ASN A 250 23.46 -12.48 11.13
CA ASN A 250 24.13 -13.79 11.11
C ASN A 250 24.52 -14.21 9.68
N VAL A 251 24.46 -13.28 8.73
CA VAL A 251 24.73 -13.55 7.32
C VAL A 251 26.12 -13.03 6.94
N GLY A 252 27.04 -13.98 6.68
CA GLY A 252 28.32 -13.71 6.04
C GLY A 252 28.28 -14.16 4.58
N ALA A 253 29.30 -14.91 4.14
CA ALA A 253 29.26 -15.59 2.84
C ALA A 253 28.09 -16.60 2.72
N VAL A 254 27.68 -17.16 3.86
CA VAL A 254 26.49 -17.99 4.02
C VAL A 254 25.78 -17.60 5.32
N VAL A 255 24.51 -17.98 5.46
CA VAL A 255 23.76 -17.78 6.70
C VAL A 255 24.29 -18.73 7.78
N ASP A 256 24.80 -18.18 8.89
CA ASP A 256 25.28 -18.97 10.02
C ASP A 256 24.14 -19.24 11.01
N GLN A 257 23.36 -20.28 10.70
CA GLN A 257 22.26 -20.72 11.56
C GLN A 257 22.76 -21.39 12.85
N ALA A 258 23.95 -22.02 12.83
CA ALA A 258 24.49 -22.73 13.97
C ALA A 258 24.91 -21.76 15.09
N SER A 259 25.61 -20.68 14.74
CA SER A 259 25.97 -19.62 15.68
C SER A 259 24.74 -18.91 16.23
N LEU A 260 23.75 -18.63 15.39
CA LEU A 260 22.49 -18.03 15.83
C LEU A 260 21.76 -18.94 16.83
N ALA A 261 21.66 -20.24 16.55
CA ALA A 261 21.03 -21.19 17.45
C ALA A 261 21.79 -21.32 18.79
N ALA A 262 23.13 -21.34 18.76
CA ALA A 262 23.95 -21.36 19.97
C ALA A 262 23.71 -20.10 20.82
N PHE A 263 23.74 -18.93 20.20
CA PHE A 263 23.46 -17.64 20.83
C PHE A 263 22.07 -17.58 21.46
N LEU A 264 21.02 -17.99 20.74
CA LEU A 264 19.64 -17.95 21.24
C LEU A 264 19.39 -18.90 22.43
N ASN A 265 20.22 -19.94 22.58
CA ASN A 265 20.12 -20.90 23.69
C ASN A 265 21.02 -20.56 24.90
N ASP A 266 21.83 -19.50 24.84
CA ASP A 266 22.74 -19.11 25.92
C ASP A 266 22.46 -17.67 26.43
N PRO A 267 21.84 -17.51 27.62
CA PRO A 267 21.59 -16.21 28.23
C PRO A 267 22.86 -15.38 28.47
N THR A 268 24.02 -16.03 28.67
CA THR A 268 25.29 -15.33 28.84
C THR A 268 25.74 -14.71 27.53
N ALA A 269 25.64 -15.46 26.43
CA ALA A 269 25.91 -14.96 25.08
C ALA A 269 24.97 -13.78 24.72
N GLN A 270 23.68 -13.86 25.08
CA GLN A 270 22.72 -12.77 24.91
C GLN A 270 23.13 -11.50 25.65
N SER A 271 23.51 -11.61 26.92
CA SER A 271 24.00 -10.48 27.71
C SER A 271 25.26 -9.84 27.11
N ASN A 272 26.21 -10.68 26.66
CA ASN A 272 27.43 -10.22 26.00
C ASN A 272 27.12 -9.44 24.73
N GLN A 273 26.22 -9.97 23.88
CA GLN A 273 25.85 -9.30 22.65
C GLN A 273 25.14 -7.98 22.91
N VAL A 274 24.17 -7.94 23.83
CA VAL A 274 23.47 -6.69 24.19
C VAL A 274 24.48 -5.62 24.61
N ASN A 275 25.45 -5.97 25.46
CA ASN A 275 26.48 -5.02 25.89
C ASN A 275 27.36 -4.57 24.71
N ALA A 276 27.79 -5.48 23.84
CA ALA A 276 28.60 -5.15 22.67
C ALA A 276 27.85 -4.21 21.72
N VAL A 277 26.62 -4.56 21.35
CA VAL A 277 25.75 -3.79 20.45
C VAL A 277 25.48 -2.40 21.02
N VAL A 278 25.09 -2.30 22.30
CA VAL A 278 24.81 -1.01 22.94
C VAL A 278 26.06 -0.13 22.98
N ASN A 279 27.20 -0.69 23.37
CA ASN A 279 28.45 0.05 23.42
C ASN A 279 28.84 0.58 22.04
N THR A 280 28.78 -0.25 21.00
CA THR A 280 29.09 0.15 19.62
C THR A 280 28.10 1.19 19.10
N ALA A 281 26.81 1.01 19.36
CA ALA A 281 25.77 1.95 18.93
C ALA A 281 25.98 3.33 19.56
N VAL A 282 26.22 3.38 20.87
CA VAL A 282 26.45 4.63 21.62
C VAL A 282 27.77 5.29 21.19
N SER A 283 28.87 4.53 21.11
CA SER A 283 30.17 5.09 20.75
C SER A 283 30.21 5.61 19.31
N GLY A 284 29.46 4.99 18.41
CA GLY A 284 29.35 5.40 17.00
C GLY A 284 28.27 6.46 16.73
N GLY A 285 27.51 6.87 17.75
CA GLY A 285 26.42 7.86 17.58
C GLY A 285 25.32 7.37 16.64
N TYR A 286 24.94 6.09 16.76
CA TYR A 286 23.81 5.49 16.05
C TYR A 286 22.50 5.78 16.78
N ALA A 287 21.44 6.07 16.02
CA ALA A 287 20.09 6.33 16.54
C ALA A 287 19.40 5.05 17.04
N GLY A 288 19.89 3.88 16.63
CA GLY A 288 19.38 2.59 17.03
C GLY A 288 20.15 1.44 16.39
N VAL A 289 19.54 0.26 16.44
CA VAL A 289 20.12 -0.99 15.94
C VAL A 289 19.11 -1.68 15.02
N ASN A 290 19.62 -2.27 13.94
CA ASN A 290 18.89 -3.14 13.03
C ASN A 290 19.43 -4.57 13.18
N LEU A 291 18.64 -5.47 13.75
CA LEU A 291 19.00 -6.90 13.89
C LEU A 291 18.42 -7.67 12.71
N ASP A 292 19.27 -8.08 11.78
CA ASP A 292 18.88 -8.88 10.61
C ASP A 292 19.36 -10.32 10.77
N TYR A 293 18.66 -11.06 11.63
CA TYR A 293 18.87 -12.49 11.80
C TYR A 293 17.94 -13.28 10.88
N GLN A 294 18.56 -14.10 10.02
CA GLN A 294 17.86 -14.91 9.05
C GLN A 294 17.86 -16.38 9.48
N ASN A 295 16.80 -17.09 9.08
CA ASN A 295 16.58 -18.50 9.40
C ASN A 295 16.53 -18.80 10.92
N VAL A 296 15.87 -17.92 11.67
CA VAL A 296 15.51 -18.18 13.08
C VAL A 296 14.53 -19.35 13.11
N ALA A 297 14.84 -20.40 13.88
CA ALA A 297 14.04 -21.62 14.02
C ALA A 297 13.65 -21.84 15.48
#